data_AF-A0A933B897-F1
#
_entry.id   AF-A0A933B897-F1
#
_cell.length_a   1.000
_cell.length_b   1.000
_cell.length_c   1.000
_cell.angle_alpha   90.00
_cell.angle_beta   90.00
_cell.angle_gamma   90.00
#
_symmetry.space_group_name_H-M   'P 1'
#
loop_
_entity.id
_entity.type
_entity.pdbx_description
1 polymer ?
#
loop_
_entity_poly.entity_id
_entity_poly.type
_entity_poly.pdbx_seq_one_letter_code
_entity_poly.pdbx_strand_id
1 'polypeptide(L)'
;MPRPHRVRLHAPAPLHFLGLSPAGSRLDKARVAIIPAPFDQTTSYLPGTRFGPRAILEASRQVEFYDEELDTECHSIGITTLAEVETDPADLGGSLDRLEAVAAKLVEAGIVPFTLGGEHSLTLAPVRALKSRYPGLSVLQLDAHLDLRNEYQRTPLSHASVMRRIRDLGVPTVAVGIRSVSREEADYVHEQKAPVFLAREIREKGLPLDEILRHLQTPVYVTVDLDAFDPAYVPGVGTPEPGGLTWDEGLMLLRAVCERRQVVGCDIVELCPIPGQPASDFFAAKLANKMIGYLGLSPSRPVPTAPKRPESRPAPKPKGKRRVAGR
;
A
#
# COMPACT_ATOMS: atom_id res chain seq x y z
N MET A 1 -0.42 60.07 0.88
CA MET A 1 0.30 59.11 0.02
C MET A 1 -0.21 57.71 0.32
N PRO A 2 -0.75 56.96 -0.65
CA PRO A 2 -1.13 55.57 -0.44
C PRO A 2 0.14 54.76 -0.14
N ARG A 3 0.11 53.91 0.90
CA ARG A 3 1.24 53.02 1.21
C ARG A 3 1.46 52.10 0.01
N PRO A 4 2.70 51.92 -0.48
CA PRO A 4 2.96 51.00 -1.58
C PRO A 4 2.51 49.60 -1.16
N HIS A 5 1.71 48.95 -2.01
CA HIS A 5 1.33 47.56 -1.82
C HIS A 5 2.61 46.72 -1.78
N ARG A 6 3.00 46.25 -0.60
CA ARG A 6 4.11 45.30 -0.46
C ARG A 6 3.69 43.99 -1.11
N VAL A 7 4.27 43.71 -2.29
CA VAL A 7 4.19 42.39 -2.91
C VAL A 7 4.98 41.42 -2.05
N ARG A 8 4.31 40.40 -1.48
CA ARG A 8 4.98 39.29 -0.80
C ARG A 8 5.17 38.16 -1.80
N LEU A 9 6.43 37.76 -1.99
CA LEU A 9 6.76 36.54 -2.71
C LEU A 9 6.53 35.36 -1.76
N HIS A 10 5.77 34.37 -2.20
CA HIS A 10 5.49 33.15 -1.44
C HIS A 10 6.07 31.95 -2.19
N ALA A 11 6.68 31.02 -1.45
CA ALA A 11 6.99 29.70 -2.00
C ALA A 11 5.68 28.94 -2.26
N PRO A 12 5.60 28.10 -3.31
CA PRO A 12 4.43 27.27 -3.55
C PRO A 12 4.19 26.34 -2.36
N ALA A 13 2.91 26.17 -2.00
CA ALA A 13 2.53 25.23 -0.96
C ALA A 13 2.84 23.78 -1.40
N PRO A 14 3.17 22.87 -0.47
CA PRO A 14 3.32 21.46 -0.79
C PRO A 14 2.03 20.89 -1.39
N LEU A 15 2.18 19.90 -2.27
CA LEU A 15 1.07 19.21 -2.89
C LEU A 15 0.50 18.17 -1.93
N HIS A 16 -0.48 18.57 -1.11
CA HIS A 16 -1.20 17.66 -0.23
C HIS A 16 -2.40 17.01 -0.94
N PHE A 17 -2.69 15.78 -0.57
CA PHE A 17 -3.89 15.05 -0.98
C PHE A 17 -5.15 15.83 -0.59
N LEU A 18 -6.16 15.83 -1.47
CA LEU A 18 -7.36 16.68 -1.40
C LEU A 18 -7.08 18.19 -1.34
N GLY A 19 -5.85 18.63 -1.64
CA GLY A 19 -5.48 20.04 -1.56
C GLY A 19 -5.55 20.62 -0.14
N LEU A 20 -5.44 19.78 0.89
CA LEU A 20 -5.51 20.22 2.29
C LEU A 20 -4.44 21.27 2.63
N SER A 21 -4.83 22.24 3.44
CA SER A 21 -3.86 23.20 4.00
C SER A 21 -2.83 22.48 4.88
N PRO A 22 -1.64 23.07 5.13
CA PRO A 22 -0.67 22.50 6.08
C PRO A 22 -1.24 22.23 7.47
N ALA A 23 -2.24 23.00 7.92
CA ALA A 23 -2.91 22.76 9.20
C ALA A 23 -3.79 21.49 9.18
N GLY A 24 -4.30 21.10 8.01
CA GLY A 24 -5.09 19.89 7.79
C GLY A 24 -4.28 18.63 7.47
N SER A 25 -2.98 18.77 7.22
CA SER A 25 -2.05 17.66 6.87
C SER A 25 -0.95 17.56 7.93
N ARG A 26 -1.33 17.19 9.16
CA ARG A 26 -0.45 17.20 10.33
C ARG A 26 -0.06 15.78 10.74
N LEU A 27 1.24 15.48 10.68
CA LEU A 27 1.79 14.17 11.05
C LEU A 27 1.45 13.74 12.48
N ASP A 28 1.46 14.67 13.44
CA ASP A 28 1.19 14.38 14.86
C ASP A 28 -0.28 14.04 15.16
N LYS A 29 -1.18 14.31 14.21
CA LYS A 29 -2.62 13.98 14.28
C LYS A 29 -3.03 12.93 13.25
N ALA A 30 -2.10 12.44 12.44
CA ALA A 30 -2.40 11.55 11.35
C ALA A 30 -2.64 10.12 11.85
N ARG A 31 -3.73 9.52 11.40
CA ARG A 31 -3.95 8.07 11.44
C ARG A 31 -3.44 7.39 10.17
N VAL A 32 -3.45 8.11 9.05
CA VAL A 32 -2.98 7.63 7.74
C VAL A 32 -1.94 8.62 7.20
N ALA A 33 -0.81 8.11 6.73
CA ALA A 33 0.20 8.90 6.04
C ALA A 33 0.28 8.48 4.58
N ILE A 34 0.02 9.44 3.69
CA ILE A 34 0.08 9.29 2.25
C ILE A 34 1.52 9.47 1.80
N ILE A 35 2.06 8.47 1.12
CA ILE A 35 3.47 8.37 0.71
C ILE A 35 3.53 8.36 -0.82
N PRO A 36 3.94 9.46 -1.48
CA PRO A 36 4.15 9.43 -2.93
C PRO A 36 5.46 8.68 -3.23
N ALA A 37 5.42 7.65 -4.09
CA ALA A 37 6.55 6.78 -4.40
C ALA A 37 6.66 6.52 -5.92
N PRO A 38 7.44 7.32 -6.67
CA PRO A 38 7.45 7.34 -8.15
C PRO A 38 8.34 6.25 -8.78
N PHE A 39 8.09 4.99 -8.45
CA PHE A 39 8.81 3.84 -9.03
C PHE A 39 8.38 3.58 -10.48
N ASP A 40 9.30 3.17 -11.35
CA ASP A 40 9.03 2.87 -12.77
C ASP A 40 10.22 2.12 -13.42
N GLN A 41 11.05 1.44 -12.61
CA GLN A 41 12.33 0.90 -13.06
C GLN A 41 12.19 -0.42 -13.81
N THR A 42 11.16 -1.21 -13.51
CA THR A 42 10.99 -2.57 -14.04
C THR A 42 9.82 -2.71 -15.01
N THR A 43 9.04 -1.66 -15.26
CA THR A 43 7.92 -1.62 -16.22
C THR A 43 8.35 -2.20 -17.56
N SER A 44 7.54 -3.08 -18.13
CA SER A 44 7.97 -3.93 -19.25
C SER A 44 7.29 -3.62 -20.57
N TYR A 45 6.05 -3.10 -20.56
CA TYR A 45 5.33 -2.68 -21.76
C TYR A 45 5.34 -1.15 -21.94
N LEU A 46 4.54 -0.42 -21.16
CA LEU A 46 4.48 1.05 -21.21
C LEU A 46 5.07 1.65 -19.92
N PRO A 47 6.17 2.45 -20.01
CA PRO A 47 6.67 3.18 -18.87
C PRO A 47 5.82 4.43 -18.61
N GLY A 48 5.94 5.01 -17.41
CA GLY A 48 5.26 6.25 -17.05
C GLY A 48 4.64 6.25 -15.66
N THR A 49 4.71 5.12 -14.96
CA THR A 49 4.11 4.95 -13.63
C THR A 49 4.74 5.86 -12.57
N ARG A 50 5.98 6.32 -12.78
CA ARG A 50 6.62 7.37 -11.95
C ARG A 50 5.83 8.67 -11.86
N PHE A 51 4.98 8.96 -12.86
CA PHE A 51 4.14 10.15 -12.87
C PHE A 51 2.82 9.94 -12.13
N GLY A 52 2.45 8.68 -11.85
CA GLY A 52 1.24 8.28 -11.16
C GLY A 52 1.02 8.98 -9.81
N PRO A 53 1.97 8.93 -8.84
CA PRO A 53 1.77 9.54 -7.53
C PRO A 53 1.41 11.02 -7.59
N ARG A 54 2.11 11.76 -8.47
CA ARG A 54 1.86 13.18 -8.69
C ARG A 54 0.49 13.41 -9.33
N ALA A 55 0.13 12.65 -10.35
CA ALA A 55 -1.16 12.77 -11.03
C ALA A 55 -2.34 12.49 -10.07
N ILE A 56 -2.22 11.47 -9.20
CA ILE A 56 -3.21 11.18 -8.16
C ILE A 56 -3.35 12.37 -7.21
N LEU A 57 -2.23 12.94 -6.75
CA LEU A 57 -2.26 14.10 -5.85
C LEU A 57 -2.89 15.33 -6.51
N GLU A 58 -2.56 15.62 -7.77
CA GLU A 58 -3.14 16.74 -8.52
C GLU A 58 -4.64 16.54 -8.75
N ALA A 59 -5.07 15.35 -9.18
CA ALA A 59 -6.48 15.00 -9.38
C ALA A 59 -7.27 15.01 -8.06
N SER A 60 -6.66 14.59 -6.95
CA SER A 60 -7.32 14.57 -5.63
C SER A 60 -7.83 15.93 -5.18
N ARG A 61 -7.23 17.02 -5.66
CA ARG A 61 -7.67 18.40 -5.36
C ARG A 61 -9.05 18.73 -5.96
N GLN A 62 -9.52 17.92 -6.90
CA GLN A 62 -10.83 18.04 -7.54
C GLN A 62 -11.85 17.05 -6.97
N VAL A 63 -11.46 16.20 -6.02
CA VAL A 63 -12.36 15.26 -5.35
C VAL A 63 -13.12 15.99 -4.26
N GLU A 64 -14.45 15.86 -4.27
CA GLU A 64 -15.31 16.37 -3.19
C GLU A 64 -14.94 15.74 -1.84
N PHE A 65 -14.92 16.55 -0.79
CA PHE A 65 -14.51 16.11 0.54
C PHE A 65 -15.53 15.15 1.14
N TYR A 66 -16.81 15.45 0.96
CA TYR A 66 -17.92 14.66 1.48
C TYR A 66 -18.13 13.40 0.65
N ASP A 67 -18.11 12.26 1.33
CA ASP A 67 -18.42 10.96 0.75
C ASP A 67 -19.83 10.55 1.16
N GLU A 68 -20.72 10.41 0.18
CA GLU A 68 -22.14 10.16 0.43
C GLU A 68 -22.41 8.77 1.03
N GLU A 69 -21.63 7.75 0.62
CA GLU A 69 -21.81 6.38 1.12
C GLU A 69 -21.50 6.27 2.61
N LEU A 70 -20.48 7.02 3.06
CA LEU A 70 -20.00 7.00 4.44
C LEU A 70 -20.58 8.13 5.30
N ASP A 71 -21.36 9.06 4.72
CA ASP A 71 -21.91 10.25 5.39
C ASP A 71 -20.84 11.00 6.19
N THR A 72 -19.67 11.21 5.58
CA THR A 72 -18.51 11.83 6.25
C THR A 72 -17.52 12.43 5.28
N GLU A 73 -16.64 13.29 5.78
CA GLU A 73 -15.44 13.72 5.08
C GLU A 73 -14.30 12.75 5.39
N CYS A 74 -13.85 11.96 4.43
CA CYS A 74 -12.88 10.88 4.66
C CYS A 74 -11.59 11.38 5.34
N HIS A 75 -11.10 12.58 5.01
CA HIS A 75 -9.89 13.14 5.60
C HIS A 75 -10.02 13.47 7.10
N SER A 76 -11.23 13.53 7.64
CA SER A 76 -11.49 13.78 9.07
C SER A 76 -10.92 12.70 9.99
N ILE A 77 -10.64 11.50 9.45
CA ILE A 77 -9.91 10.43 10.15
C ILE A 77 -8.51 10.88 10.64
N GLY A 78 -7.97 11.96 10.06
CA GLY A 78 -6.63 12.46 10.28
C GLY A 78 -5.68 11.87 9.24
N ILE A 79 -5.36 12.66 8.22
CA ILE A 79 -4.40 12.29 7.19
C ILE A 79 -3.24 13.28 7.12
N THR A 80 -2.10 12.82 6.62
CA THR A 80 -0.99 13.70 6.24
C THR A 80 -0.42 13.22 4.91
N THR A 81 0.01 14.14 4.05
CA THR A 81 0.81 13.82 2.87
C THR A 81 2.28 14.08 3.17
N LEU A 82 3.12 13.08 2.97
CA LEU A 82 4.56 13.18 3.14
C LEU A 82 5.23 13.73 1.87
N ALA A 83 6.51 14.07 1.99
CA ALA A 83 7.33 14.32 0.82
C ALA A 83 7.45 13.04 -0.02
N GLU A 84 7.63 13.22 -1.32
CA GLU A 84 7.89 12.14 -2.26
C GLU A 84 9.15 11.35 -1.86
N VAL A 85 9.09 10.03 -1.96
CA VAL A 85 10.23 9.15 -1.69
C VAL A 85 11.22 9.27 -2.84
N GLU A 86 12.48 9.51 -2.49
CA GLU A 86 13.55 9.60 -3.47
C GLU A 86 13.86 8.22 -4.08
N THR A 87 13.68 8.10 -5.39
CA THR A 87 13.98 6.89 -6.17
C THR A 87 15.26 7.08 -6.97
N ASP A 88 16.10 6.05 -7.04
CA ASP A 88 17.27 6.00 -7.90
C ASP A 88 16.99 5.05 -9.09
N PRO A 89 16.97 5.54 -10.33
CA PRO A 89 16.77 4.70 -11.52
C PRO A 89 17.79 3.57 -11.68
N ALA A 90 19.00 3.71 -11.11
CA ALA A 90 20.05 2.71 -11.17
C ALA A 90 20.08 1.76 -9.97
N ASP A 91 19.37 2.11 -8.88
CA ASP A 91 19.36 1.34 -7.63
C ASP A 91 17.94 1.15 -7.08
N LEU A 92 17.25 0.15 -7.65
CA LEU A 92 15.93 -0.26 -7.18
C LEU A 92 15.99 -0.76 -5.72
N GLY A 93 17.03 -1.50 -5.34
CA GLY A 93 17.19 -2.03 -3.99
C GLY A 93 17.27 -0.91 -2.95
N GLY A 94 18.14 0.08 -3.16
CA GLY A 94 18.23 1.25 -2.28
C GLY A 94 16.97 2.11 -2.29
N SER A 95 16.24 2.18 -3.41
CA SER A 95 14.94 2.85 -3.47
C SER A 95 13.89 2.15 -2.59
N LEU A 96 13.84 0.82 -2.64
CA LEU A 96 12.98 0.00 -1.78
C LEU A 96 13.36 0.15 -0.30
N ASP A 97 14.65 0.15 0.03
CA ASP A 97 15.12 0.32 1.41
C ASP A 97 14.73 1.69 1.99
N ARG A 98 14.75 2.76 1.16
CA ARG A 98 14.27 4.09 1.58
C ARG A 98 12.77 4.09 1.85
N LEU A 99 11.96 3.48 0.99
CA LEU A 99 10.51 3.35 1.21
C LEU A 99 10.20 2.50 2.45
N GLU A 100 10.93 1.40 2.65
CA GLU A 100 10.80 0.53 3.83
C GLU A 100 11.10 1.30 5.12
N ALA A 101 12.15 2.13 5.12
CA ALA A 101 12.50 2.96 6.29
C ALA A 101 11.41 3.99 6.61
N VAL A 102 10.78 4.60 5.59
CA VAL A 102 9.63 5.51 5.79
C VAL A 102 8.44 4.74 6.38
N ALA A 103 8.07 3.61 5.79
CA ALA A 103 6.98 2.78 6.27
C ALA A 103 7.22 2.27 7.70
N ALA A 104 8.44 1.84 8.03
CA ALA A 104 8.81 1.38 9.36
C ALA A 104 8.60 2.46 10.42
N LYS A 105 9.07 3.69 10.17
CA LYS A 105 8.86 4.83 11.08
C LYS A 105 7.39 5.15 11.31
N LEU A 106 6.57 5.09 10.26
CA LEU A 106 5.13 5.32 10.37
C LEU A 106 4.46 4.23 11.21
N VAL A 107 4.78 2.98 10.94
CA VAL A 107 4.23 1.83 11.66
C VAL A 107 4.63 1.84 13.14
N GLU A 108 5.88 2.23 13.45
CA GLU A 108 6.34 2.46 14.83
C GLU A 108 5.56 3.56 15.54
N ALA A 109 5.25 4.66 14.83
CA ALA A 109 4.41 5.74 15.33
C ALA A 109 2.91 5.37 15.39
N GLY A 110 2.53 4.19 14.92
CA GLY A 110 1.14 3.77 14.85
C GLY A 110 0.36 4.50 13.74
N ILE A 111 1.00 4.96 12.69
CA ILE A 111 0.35 5.58 11.53
C ILE A 111 0.27 4.53 10.41
N VAL A 112 -0.87 4.42 9.74
CA VAL A 112 -1.06 3.50 8.60
C VAL A 112 -0.36 4.11 7.38
N PRO A 113 0.66 3.43 6.78
CA PRO A 113 1.23 3.85 5.52
C PRO A 113 0.23 3.61 4.39
N PHE A 114 -0.06 4.65 3.61
CA PHE A 114 -0.80 4.58 2.36
C PHE A 114 0.08 5.08 1.22
N THR A 115 0.67 4.18 0.46
CA THR A 115 1.55 4.54 -0.66
C THR A 115 0.74 4.86 -1.91
N LEU A 116 0.95 6.04 -2.49
CA LEU A 116 0.56 6.34 -3.87
C LEU A 116 1.77 6.00 -4.72
N GLY A 117 1.67 4.88 -5.42
CA GLY A 117 2.78 4.24 -6.10
C GLY A 117 2.93 4.62 -7.55
N GLY A 118 4.10 4.28 -8.09
CA GLY A 118 4.26 3.97 -9.50
C GLY A 118 4.12 2.46 -9.69
N GLU A 119 5.12 1.77 -10.23
CA GLU A 119 5.03 0.32 -10.49
C GLU A 119 4.92 -0.56 -9.23
N HIS A 120 4.40 -1.78 -9.41
CA HIS A 120 4.00 -2.69 -8.32
C HIS A 120 5.15 -3.24 -7.47
N SER A 121 6.40 -3.19 -7.97
CA SER A 121 7.59 -3.69 -7.26
C SER A 121 7.77 -3.06 -5.86
N LEU A 122 7.29 -1.82 -5.70
CA LEU A 122 7.39 -1.06 -4.45
C LEU A 122 6.68 -1.71 -3.27
N THR A 123 5.65 -2.55 -3.50
CA THR A 123 4.81 -3.13 -2.44
C THR A 123 5.61 -4.01 -1.48
N LEU A 124 6.74 -4.58 -1.93
CA LEU A 124 7.64 -5.34 -1.08
C LEU A 124 8.13 -4.54 0.14
N ALA A 125 8.42 -3.24 -0.03
CA ALA A 125 9.02 -2.40 1.01
C ALA A 125 8.09 -2.15 2.22
N PRO A 126 6.85 -1.63 2.07
CA PRO A 126 5.93 -1.47 3.20
C PRO A 126 5.52 -2.82 3.81
N VAL A 127 5.43 -3.90 3.02
CA VAL A 127 5.13 -5.24 3.54
C VAL A 127 6.27 -5.75 4.42
N ARG A 128 7.54 -5.58 4.03
CA ARG A 128 8.70 -5.93 4.88
C ARG A 128 8.68 -5.19 6.22
N ALA A 129 8.44 -3.87 6.19
CA ALA A 129 8.32 -3.06 7.39
C ALA A 129 7.18 -3.55 8.31
N LEU A 130 6.02 -3.85 7.75
CA LEU A 130 4.84 -4.30 8.49
C LEU A 130 4.99 -5.73 9.02
N LYS A 131 5.62 -6.65 8.28
CA LYS A 131 5.83 -8.04 8.71
C LYS A 131 6.64 -8.13 9.99
N SER A 132 7.68 -7.29 10.12
CA SER A 132 8.47 -7.17 11.35
C SER A 132 7.62 -6.79 12.57
N ARG A 133 6.56 -6.00 12.36
CA ARG A 133 5.63 -5.57 13.41
C ARG A 133 4.49 -6.55 13.65
N TYR A 134 4.05 -7.23 12.59
CA TYR A 134 2.86 -8.08 12.53
C TYR A 134 3.23 -9.44 11.91
N PRO A 135 3.68 -10.43 12.72
CA PRO A 135 4.05 -11.74 12.21
C PRO A 135 2.91 -12.50 11.51
N GLY A 136 1.65 -12.19 11.84
CA GLY A 136 0.45 -12.75 11.20
C GLY A 136 -0.11 -11.94 10.02
N LEU A 137 0.70 -11.04 9.44
CA LEU A 137 0.31 -10.24 8.27
C LEU A 137 -0.05 -11.15 7.08
N SER A 138 -1.15 -10.84 6.40
CA SER A 138 -1.45 -11.33 5.04
C SER A 138 -1.62 -10.17 4.05
N VAL A 139 -1.46 -10.44 2.76
CA VAL A 139 -1.64 -9.45 1.69
C VAL A 139 -2.89 -9.80 0.87
N LEU A 140 -3.75 -8.80 0.66
CA LEU A 140 -4.76 -8.83 -0.38
C LEU A 140 -4.22 -8.07 -1.60
N GLN A 141 -4.23 -8.73 -2.76
CA GLN A 141 -3.83 -8.18 -4.05
C GLN A 141 -5.07 -8.09 -4.95
N LEU A 142 -5.42 -6.87 -5.35
CA LEU A 142 -6.34 -6.64 -6.47
C LEU A 142 -5.46 -6.36 -7.69
N ASP A 143 -5.57 -7.21 -8.72
CA ASP A 143 -4.64 -7.18 -9.87
C ASP A 143 -5.21 -7.98 -11.06
N ALA A 144 -4.81 -7.65 -12.29
CA ALA A 144 -5.03 -8.52 -13.45
C ALA A 144 -4.03 -9.69 -13.51
N HIS A 145 -2.84 -9.51 -12.96
CA HIS A 145 -1.67 -10.38 -12.98
C HIS A 145 -1.43 -11.02 -11.61
N LEU A 146 -0.71 -12.15 -11.59
CA LEU A 146 -0.38 -12.83 -10.33
C LEU A 146 0.88 -12.25 -9.66
N ASP A 147 1.81 -11.70 -10.44
CA ASP A 147 3.12 -11.24 -9.98
C ASP A 147 3.93 -12.29 -9.20
N LEU A 148 3.77 -13.54 -9.61
CA LEU A 148 4.35 -14.72 -8.95
C LEU A 148 5.56 -15.30 -9.69
N ARG A 149 6.01 -14.66 -10.78
CA ARG A 149 7.21 -15.09 -11.50
C ARG A 149 8.40 -15.06 -10.55
N ASN A 150 9.25 -16.07 -10.62
CA ASN A 150 10.45 -16.09 -9.80
C ASN A 150 11.42 -14.97 -10.18
N GLU A 151 11.47 -14.62 -11.45
CA GLU A 151 12.27 -13.53 -11.99
C GLU A 151 11.63 -13.04 -13.29
N TYR A 152 11.73 -11.75 -13.57
CA TYR A 152 11.33 -11.20 -14.86
C TYR A 152 12.37 -10.21 -15.37
N GLN A 153 12.69 -10.29 -16.66
CA GLN A 153 13.73 -9.49 -17.32
C GLN A 153 15.09 -9.43 -16.57
N ARG A 154 15.49 -10.55 -15.94
CA ARG A 154 16.74 -10.73 -15.18
C ARG A 154 16.79 -10.01 -13.82
N THR A 155 15.63 -9.72 -13.22
CA THR A 155 15.58 -9.27 -11.82
C THR A 155 14.46 -9.98 -11.03
N PRO A 156 14.75 -10.45 -9.81
CA PRO A 156 13.74 -10.97 -8.89
C PRO A 156 12.91 -9.88 -8.21
N LEU A 157 13.29 -8.60 -8.37
CA LEU A 157 12.63 -7.43 -7.79
C LEU A 157 11.75 -6.69 -8.80
N SER A 158 11.25 -7.39 -9.83
CA SER A 158 10.32 -6.82 -10.82
C SER A 158 8.91 -6.65 -10.25
N HIS A 159 8.11 -5.74 -10.85
CA HIS A 159 6.66 -5.70 -10.66
C HIS A 159 6.08 -7.11 -10.80
N ALA A 160 6.39 -7.84 -11.87
CA ALA A 160 5.89 -9.19 -12.15
C ALA A 160 6.38 -10.30 -11.20
N SER A 161 7.14 -9.96 -10.16
CA SER A 161 7.72 -10.89 -9.18
C SER A 161 7.43 -10.50 -7.72
N VAL A 162 6.75 -9.37 -7.47
CA VAL A 162 6.64 -8.80 -6.13
C VAL A 162 5.88 -9.73 -5.16
N MET A 163 4.83 -10.41 -5.64
CA MET A 163 4.07 -11.35 -4.81
C MET A 163 4.86 -12.61 -4.50
N ARG A 164 5.74 -13.05 -5.42
CA ARG A 164 6.67 -14.15 -5.14
C ARG A 164 7.61 -13.78 -3.99
N ARG A 165 8.17 -12.57 -4.03
CA ARG A 165 9.05 -12.05 -2.96
C ARG A 165 8.33 -11.91 -1.63
N ILE A 166 7.09 -11.43 -1.64
CA ILE A 166 6.26 -11.36 -0.42
C ILE A 166 6.01 -12.75 0.16
N ARG A 167 5.73 -13.76 -0.68
CA ARG A 167 5.55 -15.13 -0.23
C ARG A 167 6.84 -15.76 0.30
N ASP A 168 8.00 -15.42 -0.25
CA ASP A 168 9.31 -15.84 0.27
C ASP A 168 9.54 -15.35 1.72
N LEU A 169 8.88 -14.27 2.15
CA LEU A 169 8.87 -13.78 3.55
C LEU A 169 7.91 -14.56 4.48
N GLY A 170 7.23 -15.59 3.97
CA GLY A 170 6.17 -16.30 4.70
C GLY A 170 4.93 -15.44 4.97
N VAL A 171 4.65 -14.49 4.07
CA VAL A 171 3.41 -13.68 4.09
C VAL A 171 2.43 -14.29 3.09
N PRO A 172 1.28 -14.84 3.53
CA PRO A 172 0.29 -15.38 2.61
C PRO A 172 -0.36 -14.24 1.80
N THR A 173 -0.58 -14.51 0.51
CA THR A 173 -1.24 -13.60 -0.43
C THR A 173 -2.57 -14.19 -0.90
N VAL A 174 -3.56 -13.32 -1.12
CA VAL A 174 -4.85 -13.62 -1.75
C VAL A 174 -5.01 -12.70 -2.95
N ALA A 175 -5.12 -13.27 -4.15
CA ALA A 175 -5.18 -12.51 -5.41
C ALA A 175 -6.60 -12.48 -5.98
N VAL A 176 -7.08 -11.31 -6.38
CA VAL A 176 -8.45 -11.08 -6.86
C VAL A 176 -8.45 -10.24 -8.13
N GLY A 177 -9.20 -10.67 -9.15
CA GLY A 177 -9.25 -9.98 -10.45
C GLY A 177 -8.34 -10.60 -11.52
N ILE A 178 -7.70 -11.73 -11.17
CA ILE A 178 -6.69 -12.38 -12.00
C ILE A 178 -7.29 -12.86 -13.33
N ARG A 179 -6.62 -12.50 -14.42
CA ARG A 179 -6.99 -12.90 -15.78
C ARG A 179 -5.80 -13.01 -16.75
N SER A 180 -4.60 -12.60 -16.33
CA SER A 180 -3.36 -12.76 -17.08
C SER A 180 -2.37 -13.60 -16.25
N VAL A 181 -2.01 -14.78 -16.75
CA VAL A 181 -1.26 -15.79 -15.98
C VAL A 181 -0.25 -16.51 -16.88
N SER A 182 1.02 -16.58 -16.46
CA SER A 182 2.01 -17.43 -17.12
C SER A 182 1.94 -18.89 -16.63
N ARG A 183 2.53 -19.81 -17.41
CA ARG A 183 2.61 -21.24 -17.01
C ARG A 183 3.31 -21.43 -15.67
N GLU A 184 4.44 -20.74 -15.46
CA GLU A 184 5.20 -20.82 -14.21
C GLU A 184 4.36 -20.42 -13.00
N GLU A 185 3.59 -19.34 -13.12
CA GLU A 185 2.74 -18.84 -12.04
C GLU A 185 1.58 -19.79 -11.77
N ALA A 186 0.98 -20.36 -12.83
CA ALA A 186 -0.07 -21.38 -12.67
C ALA A 186 0.45 -22.62 -11.94
N ASP A 187 1.64 -23.09 -12.29
CA ASP A 187 2.27 -24.25 -11.64
C ASP A 187 2.55 -23.94 -10.17
N TYR A 188 3.08 -22.75 -9.85
CA TYR A 188 3.26 -22.30 -8.47
C TYR A 188 1.95 -22.22 -7.69
N VAL A 189 0.89 -21.66 -8.27
CA VAL A 189 -0.44 -21.57 -7.64
C VAL A 189 -0.98 -22.96 -7.31
N HIS A 190 -0.85 -23.93 -8.22
CA HIS A 190 -1.28 -25.31 -7.97
C HIS A 190 -0.47 -26.01 -6.89
N GLU A 191 0.87 -25.90 -6.94
CA GLU A 191 1.77 -26.50 -5.96
C GLU A 191 1.54 -25.94 -4.54
N GLN A 192 1.41 -24.62 -4.44
CA GLN A 192 1.26 -23.91 -3.16
C GLN A 192 -0.20 -23.79 -2.70
N LYS A 193 -1.16 -24.20 -3.53
CA LYS A 193 -2.60 -24.00 -3.32
C LYS A 193 -2.92 -22.55 -2.97
N ALA A 194 -2.31 -21.62 -3.70
CA ALA A 194 -2.48 -20.19 -3.46
C ALA A 194 -3.93 -19.77 -3.78
N PRO A 195 -4.60 -18.99 -2.92
CA PRO A 195 -5.97 -18.53 -3.18
C PRO A 195 -5.98 -17.45 -4.26
N VAL A 196 -6.59 -17.77 -5.40
CA VAL A 196 -6.69 -16.93 -6.58
C VAL A 196 -8.15 -16.86 -7.03
N PHE A 197 -8.69 -15.66 -7.18
CA PHE A 197 -10.05 -15.41 -7.62
C PHE A 197 -10.03 -14.78 -9.01
N LEU A 198 -10.40 -15.58 -10.01
CA LEU A 198 -10.32 -15.21 -11.41
C LEU A 198 -11.43 -14.23 -11.80
N ALA A 199 -11.09 -13.19 -12.58
CA ALA A 199 -12.07 -12.20 -13.02
C ALA A 199 -13.25 -12.84 -13.78
N ARG A 200 -12.97 -13.83 -14.64
CA ARG A 200 -14.02 -14.57 -15.39
C ARG A 200 -15.06 -15.21 -14.47
N GLU A 201 -14.65 -15.75 -13.33
CA GLU A 201 -15.54 -16.42 -12.38
C GLU A 201 -16.34 -15.40 -11.58
N ILE A 202 -15.73 -14.26 -11.24
CA ILE A 202 -16.41 -13.13 -10.62
C ILE A 202 -17.45 -12.55 -11.59
N ARG A 203 -17.17 -12.47 -12.91
CA ARG A 203 -18.16 -12.02 -13.92
C ARG A 203 -19.35 -12.98 -14.01
N GLU A 204 -19.10 -14.28 -13.99
CA GLU A 204 -20.14 -15.30 -14.11
C GLU A 204 -21.00 -15.47 -12.85
N LYS A 205 -20.39 -15.39 -11.67
CA LYS A 205 -20.99 -15.83 -10.39
C LYS A 205 -21.16 -14.71 -9.36
N GLY A 206 -20.64 -13.51 -9.65
CA GLY A 206 -20.52 -12.43 -8.68
C GLY A 206 -19.29 -12.57 -7.78
N LEU A 207 -18.98 -11.50 -7.04
CA LEU A 207 -17.82 -11.41 -6.17
C LEU A 207 -18.00 -12.27 -4.88
N PRO A 208 -17.21 -13.33 -4.67
CA PRO A 208 -17.39 -14.25 -3.54
C PRO A 208 -16.73 -13.69 -2.26
N LEU A 209 -17.24 -12.58 -1.74
CA LEU A 209 -16.66 -11.84 -0.61
C LEU A 209 -16.30 -12.72 0.59
N ASP A 210 -17.22 -13.55 1.06
CA ASP A 210 -17.00 -14.37 2.26
C ASP A 210 -15.92 -15.44 2.05
N GLU A 211 -15.72 -15.90 0.81
CA GLU A 211 -14.65 -16.82 0.47
C GLU A 211 -13.30 -16.12 0.45
N ILE A 212 -13.20 -14.97 -0.22
CA ILE A 212 -11.99 -14.14 -0.24
C ILE A 212 -11.54 -13.83 1.19
N LEU A 213 -12.47 -13.37 2.03
CA LEU A 213 -12.20 -13.00 3.41
C LEU A 213 -11.76 -14.19 4.28
N ARG A 214 -12.24 -15.43 4.01
CA ARG A 214 -11.80 -16.64 4.74
C ARG A 214 -10.32 -16.96 4.52
N HIS A 215 -9.75 -16.56 3.38
CA HIS A 215 -8.33 -16.77 3.09
C HIS A 215 -7.42 -15.68 3.67
N LEU A 216 -7.97 -14.53 4.06
CA LEU A 216 -7.21 -13.43 4.66
C LEU A 216 -7.02 -13.62 6.17
N GLN A 217 -5.76 -13.62 6.60
CA GLN A 217 -5.38 -13.52 8.01
C GLN A 217 -5.54 -12.06 8.48
N THR A 218 -5.30 -11.79 9.78
CA THR A 218 -5.30 -10.43 10.31
C THR A 218 -4.01 -10.17 11.07
N PRO A 219 -3.36 -9.01 10.87
CA PRO A 219 -3.78 -7.89 10.03
C PRO A 219 -3.54 -8.09 8.52
N VAL A 220 -4.14 -7.22 7.71
CA VAL A 220 -4.07 -7.25 6.24
C VAL A 220 -3.30 -6.02 5.72
N TYR A 221 -2.44 -6.24 4.73
CA TYR A 221 -1.97 -5.20 3.83
C TYR A 221 -2.76 -5.30 2.51
N VAL A 222 -3.25 -4.18 1.99
CA VAL A 222 -4.04 -4.18 0.75
C VAL A 222 -3.24 -3.48 -0.35
N THR A 223 -2.92 -4.20 -1.42
CA THR A 223 -2.34 -3.61 -2.62
C THR A 223 -3.36 -3.60 -3.74
N VAL A 224 -3.53 -2.44 -4.37
CA VAL A 224 -4.43 -2.27 -5.50
C VAL A 224 -3.62 -1.88 -6.72
N ASP A 225 -3.39 -2.84 -7.59
CA ASP A 225 -3.01 -2.57 -8.96
C ASP A 225 -4.23 -1.99 -9.70
N LEU A 226 -4.05 -0.85 -10.35
CA LEU A 226 -5.12 -0.22 -11.09
C LEU A 226 -5.54 -1.02 -12.32
N ASP A 227 -4.69 -1.89 -12.84
CA ASP A 227 -5.04 -2.79 -13.92
C ASP A 227 -6.00 -3.92 -13.49
N ALA A 228 -6.26 -4.07 -12.18
CA ALA A 228 -7.33 -4.94 -11.67
C ALA A 228 -8.70 -4.56 -12.23
N PHE A 229 -8.91 -3.27 -12.49
CA PHE A 229 -10.13 -2.73 -13.05
C PHE A 229 -10.17 -2.85 -14.57
N ASP A 230 -11.38 -2.94 -15.12
CA ASP A 230 -11.53 -3.01 -16.57
C ASP A 230 -10.99 -1.72 -17.25
N PRO A 231 -10.31 -1.81 -18.40
CA PRO A 231 -9.83 -0.64 -19.14
C PRO A 231 -10.92 0.36 -19.55
N ALA A 232 -12.19 -0.06 -19.55
CA ALA A 232 -13.32 0.86 -19.70
C ALA A 232 -13.44 1.88 -18.55
N TYR A 233 -12.94 1.55 -17.36
CA TYR A 233 -12.84 2.44 -16.20
C TYR A 233 -11.45 3.07 -16.08
N VAL A 234 -10.40 2.25 -16.23
CA VAL A 234 -9.01 2.65 -15.96
C VAL A 234 -8.11 2.31 -17.15
N PRO A 235 -8.14 3.11 -18.23
CA PRO A 235 -7.27 2.88 -19.39
C PRO A 235 -5.80 3.27 -19.15
N GLY A 236 -5.52 4.08 -18.12
CA GLY A 236 -4.21 4.66 -17.84
C GLY A 236 -3.35 3.78 -16.96
N VAL A 237 -2.91 2.64 -17.49
CA VAL A 237 -2.02 1.67 -16.82
C VAL A 237 -0.96 1.16 -17.79
N GLY A 238 0.11 0.58 -17.26
CA GLY A 238 1.19 0.01 -18.08
C GLY A 238 0.73 -1.14 -18.97
N THR A 239 -0.09 -2.06 -18.43
CA THR A 239 -0.49 -3.31 -19.08
C THR A 239 -2.01 -3.54 -18.95
N PRO A 240 -2.85 -2.83 -19.74
CA PRO A 240 -4.30 -2.95 -19.63
C PRO A 240 -4.81 -4.32 -20.09
N GLU A 241 -5.58 -5.00 -19.24
CA GLU A 241 -6.18 -6.32 -19.54
C GLU A 241 -7.71 -6.24 -19.57
N PRO A 242 -8.42 -6.70 -20.62
CA PRO A 242 -9.89 -6.61 -20.68
C PRO A 242 -10.59 -7.59 -19.72
N GLY A 243 -11.83 -7.29 -19.33
CA GLY A 243 -12.66 -8.17 -18.48
C GLY A 243 -12.35 -8.04 -16.99
N GLY A 244 -11.96 -6.84 -16.56
CA GLY A 244 -11.56 -6.54 -15.18
C GLY A 244 -12.74 -6.29 -14.22
N LEU A 245 -12.39 -5.90 -12.99
CA LEU A 245 -13.37 -5.50 -11.98
C LEU A 245 -14.06 -4.18 -12.38
N THR A 246 -15.32 -4.06 -11.98
CA THR A 246 -16.01 -2.76 -12.00
C THR A 246 -15.62 -1.92 -10.77
N TRP A 247 -15.90 -0.61 -10.83
CA TRP A 247 -15.77 0.29 -9.67
C TRP A 247 -16.46 -0.28 -8.42
N ASP A 248 -17.72 -0.67 -8.55
CA ASP A 248 -18.55 -1.14 -7.44
C ASP A 248 -18.02 -2.43 -6.80
N GLU A 249 -17.48 -3.35 -7.61
CA GLU A 249 -16.91 -4.59 -7.11
C GLU A 249 -15.60 -4.37 -6.35
N GLY A 250 -14.75 -3.49 -6.86
CA GLY A 250 -13.53 -3.07 -6.15
C GLY A 250 -13.89 -2.43 -4.80
N LEU A 251 -14.83 -1.48 -4.79
CA LEU A 251 -15.27 -0.84 -3.56
C LEU A 251 -15.93 -1.82 -2.58
N MET A 252 -16.77 -2.73 -3.07
CA MET A 252 -17.43 -3.75 -2.26
C MET A 252 -16.41 -4.63 -1.53
N LEU A 253 -15.37 -5.08 -2.23
CA LEU A 253 -14.28 -5.85 -1.62
C LEU A 253 -13.50 -5.02 -0.59
N LEU A 254 -13.03 -3.84 -1.00
CA LEU A 254 -12.18 -2.97 -0.16
C LEU A 254 -12.90 -2.57 1.13
N ARG A 255 -14.19 -2.22 1.03
CA ARG A 255 -15.03 -1.93 2.18
C ARG A 255 -15.16 -3.14 3.10
N ALA A 256 -15.54 -4.30 2.56
CA ALA A 256 -15.73 -5.52 3.36
C ALA A 256 -14.45 -5.95 4.09
N VAL A 257 -13.29 -5.80 3.46
CA VAL A 257 -11.98 -6.07 4.07
C VAL A 257 -11.72 -5.09 5.21
N CYS A 258 -11.94 -3.79 5.00
CA CYS A 258 -11.74 -2.80 6.05
C CYS A 258 -12.71 -2.98 7.21
N GLU A 259 -13.97 -3.36 6.98
CA GLU A 259 -14.97 -3.59 8.05
C GLU A 259 -14.65 -4.85 8.88
N ARG A 260 -14.13 -5.91 8.24
CA ARG A 260 -14.04 -7.25 8.86
C ARG A 260 -12.63 -7.69 9.19
N ARG A 261 -11.60 -6.96 8.76
CA ARG A 261 -10.18 -7.23 9.01
C ARG A 261 -9.48 -5.95 9.44
N GLN A 262 -8.37 -6.11 10.17
CA GLN A 262 -7.53 -4.97 10.53
C GLN A 262 -6.59 -4.64 9.36
N VAL A 263 -6.88 -3.59 8.60
CA VAL A 263 -5.97 -3.10 7.56
C VAL A 263 -4.88 -2.23 8.21
N VAL A 264 -3.62 -2.57 7.97
CA VAL A 264 -2.45 -1.91 8.62
C VAL A 264 -1.53 -1.18 7.65
N GLY A 265 -1.81 -1.26 6.36
CA GLY A 265 -1.14 -0.52 5.30
C GLY A 265 -1.82 -0.80 3.97
N CYS A 266 -1.69 0.11 3.02
CA CYS A 266 -2.17 -0.10 1.66
C CYS A 266 -1.38 0.68 0.61
N ASP A 267 -1.54 0.30 -0.64
CA ASP A 267 -1.05 1.06 -1.78
C ASP A 267 -2.02 1.03 -2.97
N ILE A 268 -1.89 2.03 -3.84
CA ILE A 268 -2.45 2.08 -5.19
C ILE A 268 -1.27 2.24 -6.14
N VAL A 269 -1.14 1.36 -7.13
CA VAL A 269 0.02 1.27 -8.03
C VAL A 269 -0.40 1.27 -9.50
N GLU A 270 0.59 1.30 -10.40
CA GLU A 270 0.47 1.17 -11.86
C GLU A 270 -0.30 2.28 -12.59
N LEU A 271 -0.66 3.39 -11.94
CA LEU A 271 -1.21 4.54 -12.66
C LEU A 271 -0.18 5.06 -13.67
N CYS A 272 -0.50 4.96 -14.95
CA CYS A 272 0.25 5.55 -16.05
C CYS A 272 -0.60 6.65 -16.69
N PRO A 273 -0.41 7.94 -16.29
CA PRO A 273 -1.27 9.02 -16.75
C PRO A 273 -1.25 9.19 -18.27
N ILE A 274 -2.44 9.33 -18.87
CA ILE A 274 -2.59 9.55 -20.31
C ILE A 274 -2.70 11.07 -20.56
N PRO A 275 -1.78 11.68 -21.33
CA PRO A 275 -1.83 13.11 -21.62
C PRO A 275 -3.19 13.55 -22.20
N GLY A 276 -3.84 14.49 -21.54
CA GLY A 276 -5.14 15.03 -21.96
C GLY A 276 -6.35 14.18 -21.58
N GLN A 277 -6.18 13.06 -20.86
CA GLN A 277 -7.25 12.18 -20.42
C GLN A 277 -7.12 11.87 -18.92
N PRO A 278 -7.73 12.68 -18.03
CA PRO A 278 -7.53 12.59 -16.59
C PRO A 278 -8.40 11.51 -15.89
N ALA A 279 -9.09 10.67 -16.66
CA ALA A 279 -10.10 9.75 -16.12
C ALA A 279 -9.49 8.76 -15.11
N SER A 280 -8.37 8.13 -15.47
CA SER A 280 -7.64 7.20 -14.60
C SER A 280 -7.05 7.90 -13.37
N ASP A 281 -6.52 9.11 -13.55
CA ASP A 281 -5.94 9.91 -12.46
C ASP A 281 -7.01 10.25 -11.41
N PHE A 282 -8.20 10.69 -11.86
CA PHE A 282 -9.33 10.99 -11.01
C PHE A 282 -9.92 9.73 -10.38
N PHE A 283 -10.00 8.63 -11.11
CA PHE A 283 -10.41 7.32 -10.59
C PHE A 283 -9.52 6.90 -9.42
N ALA A 284 -8.20 6.93 -9.61
CA ALA A 284 -7.23 6.56 -8.57
C ALA A 284 -7.30 7.52 -7.37
N ALA A 285 -7.48 8.82 -7.59
CA ALA A 285 -7.67 9.79 -6.52
C ALA A 285 -8.96 9.58 -5.72
N LYS A 286 -10.09 9.31 -6.40
CA LYS A 286 -11.36 9.01 -5.74
C LYS A 286 -11.27 7.67 -5.00
N LEU A 287 -10.63 6.66 -5.58
CA LEU A 287 -10.37 5.37 -4.94
C LEU A 287 -9.54 5.54 -3.66
N ALA A 288 -8.46 6.32 -3.72
CA ALA A 288 -7.66 6.65 -2.53
C ALA A 288 -8.52 7.31 -1.45
N ASN A 289 -9.40 8.26 -1.81
CA ASN A 289 -10.30 8.90 -0.85
C ASN A 289 -11.30 7.90 -0.23
N LYS A 290 -11.85 6.97 -1.03
CA LYS A 290 -12.72 5.88 -0.54
C LYS A 290 -11.98 4.97 0.44
N MET A 291 -10.77 4.55 0.10
CA MET A 291 -9.93 3.71 0.96
C MET A 291 -9.59 4.41 2.28
N ILE A 292 -9.28 5.71 2.28
CA ILE A 292 -9.09 6.49 3.52
C ILE A 292 -10.35 6.45 4.40
N GLY A 293 -11.53 6.63 3.81
CA GLY A 293 -12.80 6.50 4.52
C GLY A 293 -13.01 5.10 5.11
N TYR A 294 -12.75 4.06 4.33
CA TYR A 294 -12.88 2.67 4.78
C TYR A 294 -11.89 2.29 5.90
N LEU A 295 -10.67 2.83 5.89
CA LEU A 295 -9.73 2.70 7.02
C LEU A 295 -10.29 3.29 8.34
N GLY A 296 -11.27 4.18 8.24
CA GLY A 296 -12.06 4.69 9.36
C GLY A 296 -13.00 3.67 9.98
N LEU A 297 -13.45 2.68 9.20
CA LEU A 297 -14.34 1.59 9.61
C LEU A 297 -13.59 0.45 10.30
N SER A 298 -12.26 0.38 10.15
CA SER A 298 -11.48 -0.76 10.63
C SER A 298 -11.58 -0.97 12.14
N PRO A 299 -11.76 -2.24 12.60
CA PRO A 299 -11.87 -2.55 14.01
C PRO A 299 -10.71 -1.96 14.81
N SER A 300 -11.04 -1.34 15.96
CA SER A 300 -10.06 -0.64 16.80
C SER A 300 -8.85 -1.51 17.14
N ARG A 301 -7.65 -0.95 17.02
CA ARG A 301 -6.36 -1.59 17.32
C ARG A 301 -6.31 -2.17 18.74
N PRO A 302 -5.95 -3.45 18.93
CA PRO A 302 -5.12 -3.81 20.07
C PRO A 302 -3.73 -3.21 19.80
N VAL A 303 -3.25 -2.31 20.68
CA VAL A 303 -1.85 -1.87 20.67
C VAL A 303 -1.00 -3.10 21.03
N PRO A 304 -0.15 -3.62 20.13
CA PRO A 304 0.69 -4.73 20.53
C PRO A 304 1.76 -4.18 21.47
N THR A 305 1.77 -4.67 22.70
CA THR A 305 2.75 -4.31 23.72
C THR A 305 4.16 -4.46 23.15
N ALA A 306 5.01 -3.46 23.35
CA ALA A 306 6.42 -3.50 22.95
C ALA A 306 7.08 -4.81 23.43
N PRO A 307 8.02 -5.39 22.66
CA PRO A 307 8.77 -6.54 23.12
C PRO A 307 9.41 -6.19 24.47
N LYS A 308 9.10 -6.98 25.51
CA LYS A 308 9.73 -6.83 26.81
C LYS A 308 11.25 -6.87 26.59
N ARG A 309 11.95 -5.80 26.98
CA ARG A 309 13.42 -5.83 27.08
C ARG A 309 13.80 -7.09 27.87
N PRO A 310 14.79 -7.89 27.43
CA PRO A 310 15.25 -9.01 28.21
C PRO A 310 15.63 -8.51 29.60
N GLU A 311 14.99 -9.09 30.62
CA GLU A 311 15.31 -8.78 32.01
C GLU A 311 16.81 -8.94 32.22
N SER A 312 17.47 -7.88 32.67
CA SER A 312 18.88 -7.92 33.01
C SER A 312 19.08 -8.99 34.08
N ARG A 313 19.80 -10.06 33.73
CA ARG A 313 20.23 -11.08 34.70
C ARG A 313 20.91 -10.39 35.90
N PRO A 314 20.49 -10.67 37.14
CA PRO A 314 21.16 -10.09 38.30
C PRO A 314 22.61 -10.57 38.37
N ALA A 315 23.51 -9.64 38.66
CA ALA A 315 24.94 -9.91 38.79
C ALA A 315 25.21 -11.01 39.84
N PRO A 316 26.18 -11.92 39.60
CA PRO A 316 26.49 -12.98 40.55
C PRO A 316 27.05 -12.40 41.86
N LYS A 317 26.46 -12.82 42.99
CA LYS A 317 26.90 -12.44 44.34
C LYS A 317 28.37 -12.88 44.58
N PRO A 318 29.18 -12.08 45.29
CA PRO A 318 30.57 -12.40 45.56
C PRO A 318 30.70 -13.66 46.42
N LYS A 319 31.55 -14.61 45.97
CA LYS A 319 31.86 -15.84 46.70
C LYS A 319 32.56 -15.49 48.02
N GLY A 320 31.96 -15.87 49.13
CA GLY A 320 32.53 -15.75 50.47
C GLY A 320 33.85 -16.52 50.60
N LYS A 321 34.85 -15.86 51.19
CA LYS A 321 36.16 -16.44 51.53
C LYS A 321 35.96 -17.60 52.51
N ARG A 322 36.34 -18.82 52.10
CA ARG A 322 36.52 -19.96 53.01
C ARG A 322 37.70 -19.67 53.95
N ARG A 323 37.44 -19.66 55.26
CA ARG A 323 38.48 -19.76 56.29
C ARG A 323 39.08 -21.16 56.22
N VAL A 324 40.39 -21.23 56.08
CA VAL A 324 41.21 -22.45 56.22
C VAL A 324 41.40 -22.68 57.72
N ALA A 325 41.06 -23.89 58.18
CA ALA A 325 41.44 -24.41 59.49
C ALA A 325 42.28 -25.66 59.26
N GLY A 326 43.49 -25.71 59.83
CA GLY A 326 44.34 -26.87 59.72
C GLY A 326 45.73 -26.68 60.33
N ARG A 327 45.80 -26.95 61.64
CA ARG A 327 46.96 -27.17 62.52
C ARG A 327 47.73 -25.94 63.00
#